data_AF-A0A8J3UZ46-F1
#
_entry.id   AF-A0A8J3UZ46-F1
#
_cell.length_a   1.000
_cell.length_b   1.000
_cell.length_c   1.000
_cell.angle_alpha   90.00
_cell.angle_beta   90.00
_cell.angle_gamma   90.00
#
_symmetry.space_group_name_H-M   'P 1'
#
loop_
_entity.id
_entity.type
_entity.pdbx_description
1 polymer ?
#
loop_
_entity_poly.entity_id
_entity_poly.type
_entity_poly.pdbx_seq_one_letter_code
_entity_poly.pdbx_strand_id
1 'polypeptide(L)'
;MAARWAKANKIAGYYVVLKVFGGYRSCADQPQGWHQYAPGGSLDLQAGYSAVVSPGFFRYDQKTPMLPRDPARFRKDATTVATSGAPFQLVTTFNEWGEGTSVESTTDWPSKDGHGVYIDILHEVFGAHPR
;
A
#
# COMPACT_ATOMS: atom_id res chain seq x y z
N MET A 1 -14.82 -9.60 -12.85
CA MET A 1 -13.40 -9.25 -13.08
C MET A 1 -12.48 -10.47 -13.02
N ALA A 2 -12.55 -11.29 -11.97
CA ALA A 2 -11.68 -12.45 -11.79
C ALA A 2 -11.76 -13.50 -12.92
N ALA A 3 -12.96 -13.89 -13.36
CA ALA A 3 -13.16 -14.93 -14.38
C ALA A 3 -12.44 -14.66 -15.72
N ARG A 4 -12.40 -13.38 -16.14
CA ARG A 4 -11.68 -12.99 -17.38
C ARG A 4 -10.19 -13.29 -17.27
N TRP A 5 -9.59 -12.94 -16.13
CA TRP A 5 -8.18 -13.19 -15.86
C TRP A 5 -7.90 -14.67 -15.64
N ALA A 6 -8.77 -15.39 -14.93
CA ALA A 6 -8.65 -16.84 -14.77
C ALA A 6 -8.66 -17.57 -16.13
N LYS A 7 -9.58 -17.20 -17.04
CA LYS A 7 -9.62 -17.77 -18.40
C LYS A 7 -8.33 -17.52 -19.18
N ALA A 8 -7.82 -16.29 -19.18
CA ALA A 8 -6.56 -15.96 -19.86
C ALA A 8 -5.37 -16.72 -19.24
N ASN A 9 -5.37 -16.89 -17.93
CA ASN A 9 -4.25 -17.47 -17.20
C ASN A 9 -4.14 -18.99 -17.33
N LYS A 10 -5.16 -19.68 -17.86
CA LYS A 10 -5.11 -21.13 -18.15
C LYS A 10 -3.98 -21.51 -19.12
N ILE A 11 -3.56 -20.58 -19.96
CA ILE A 11 -2.50 -20.79 -20.96
C ILE A 11 -1.26 -19.96 -20.59
N ALA A 12 -1.46 -18.75 -20.06
CA ALA A 12 -0.36 -17.81 -19.88
C ALA A 12 0.54 -18.09 -18.66
N GLY A 13 0.01 -18.69 -17.58
CA GLY A 13 0.81 -19.07 -16.41
C GLY A 13 1.34 -17.90 -15.56
N TYR A 14 0.68 -16.74 -15.57
CA TYR A 14 1.04 -15.59 -14.73
C TYR A 14 0.67 -15.78 -13.26
N TYR A 15 1.36 -15.02 -12.39
CA TYR A 15 0.88 -14.74 -11.04
C TYR A 15 -0.06 -13.53 -11.10
N VAL A 16 -1.36 -13.76 -10.95
CA VAL A 16 -2.39 -12.73 -11.06
C VAL A 16 -2.69 -12.15 -9.69
N VAL A 17 -2.50 -10.83 -9.55
CA VAL A 17 -2.95 -10.05 -8.39
C VAL A 17 -4.01 -9.06 -8.85
N LEU A 18 -5.19 -9.10 -8.24
CA LEU A 18 -6.31 -8.22 -8.62
C LEU A 18 -6.65 -7.23 -7.51
N LYS A 19 -7.24 -6.10 -7.88
CA LYS A 19 -7.81 -5.15 -6.93
C LYS A 19 -9.08 -5.76 -6.32
N VAL A 20 -9.27 -5.60 -5.01
CA VAL A 20 -10.50 -6.03 -4.33
C VAL A 20 -11.74 -5.24 -4.79
N PHE A 21 -12.90 -5.85 -4.60
CA PHE A 21 -14.23 -5.27 -4.83
C PHE A 21 -15.24 -5.98 -3.91
N GLY A 22 -16.46 -5.46 -3.76
CA GLY A 22 -17.47 -6.09 -2.91
C GLY A 22 -17.71 -7.58 -3.28
N GLY A 23 -17.54 -8.49 -2.31
CA GLY A 23 -17.74 -9.93 -2.53
C GLY A 23 -16.60 -10.67 -3.23
N TYR A 24 -15.43 -10.06 -3.42
CA TYR A 24 -14.28 -10.67 -4.13
C TYR A 24 -13.90 -12.08 -3.62
N ARG A 25 -13.97 -12.31 -2.30
CA ARG A 25 -13.67 -13.62 -1.68
C ARG A 25 -14.65 -14.73 -2.06
N SER A 26 -15.85 -14.37 -2.52
CA SER A 26 -16.89 -15.32 -2.92
C SER A 26 -16.90 -15.59 -4.43
N CYS A 27 -15.94 -15.04 -5.18
CA CYS A 27 -15.82 -15.35 -6.60
C CYS A 27 -15.46 -16.83 -6.80
N ALA A 28 -16.13 -17.48 -7.76
CA ALA A 28 -15.83 -18.86 -8.14
C ALA A 28 -14.37 -19.01 -8.62
N ASP A 29 -13.89 -18.02 -9.37
CA ASP A 29 -12.49 -17.91 -9.75
C ASP A 29 -11.75 -16.99 -8.77
N GLN A 30 -10.73 -17.53 -8.09
CA GLN A 30 -9.82 -16.77 -7.23
C GLN A 30 -8.46 -16.56 -7.93
N PRO A 31 -7.93 -15.33 -7.98
CA PRO A 31 -6.56 -15.07 -8.39
C PRO A 31 -5.58 -15.53 -7.30
N GLN A 32 -4.28 -15.50 -7.60
CA GLN A 32 -3.24 -15.83 -6.61
C GLN A 32 -3.03 -14.71 -5.58
N GLY A 33 -3.54 -13.51 -5.84
CA GLY A 33 -3.41 -12.38 -4.93
C GLY A 33 -4.56 -11.38 -5.02
N TRP A 34 -4.84 -10.76 -3.89
CA TRP A 34 -5.71 -9.60 -3.77
C TRP A 34 -4.94 -8.44 -3.16
N HIS A 35 -5.13 -7.23 -3.69
CA HIS A 35 -4.63 -6.00 -3.11
C HIS A 35 -5.71 -4.93 -3.10
N GLN A 36 -5.51 -3.86 -2.31
CA GLN A 36 -6.37 -2.70 -2.33
C GLN A 36 -5.56 -1.43 -2.56
N TYR A 37 -6.04 -0.61 -3.50
CA TYR A 37 -5.64 0.78 -3.63
C TYR A 37 -6.76 1.65 -3.05
N ALA A 38 -6.61 2.05 -1.79
CA ALA A 38 -7.55 2.91 -1.05
C ALA A 38 -6.80 3.78 -0.02
N PRO A 39 -6.00 4.75 -0.47
CA PRO A 39 -5.11 5.54 0.40
C PRO A 39 -5.83 6.41 1.45
N GLY A 40 -7.16 6.54 1.37
CA GLY A 40 -7.96 7.16 2.42
C GLY A 40 -7.94 6.38 3.75
N GLY A 41 -7.59 5.08 3.74
CA GLY A 41 -7.20 4.33 4.91
C GLY A 41 -5.67 4.30 5.04
N SER A 42 -5.15 4.43 6.26
CA SER A 42 -3.69 4.41 6.50
C SER A 42 -3.07 3.03 6.32
N LEU A 43 -3.86 1.98 6.50
CA LEU A 43 -3.45 0.58 6.43
C LEU A 43 -4.57 -0.26 5.80
N ASP A 44 -4.20 -1.14 4.87
CA ASP A 44 -5.08 -2.19 4.34
C ASP A 44 -4.39 -3.55 4.47
N LEU A 45 -5.14 -4.55 4.96
CA LEU A 45 -4.67 -5.92 5.12
C LEU A 45 -5.58 -6.89 4.35
N GLN A 46 -5.07 -7.42 3.26
CA GLN A 46 -5.62 -8.58 2.58
C GLN A 46 -4.93 -9.82 3.14
N ALA A 47 -5.48 -10.35 4.24
CA ALA A 47 -4.90 -11.50 4.95
C ALA A 47 -4.55 -12.65 3.97
N GLY A 48 -3.28 -13.06 3.98
CA GLY A 48 -2.72 -14.08 3.08
C GLY A 48 -2.23 -13.58 1.71
N TYR A 49 -2.43 -12.30 1.38
CA TYR A 49 -2.14 -11.75 0.04
C TYR A 49 -1.29 -10.48 0.06
N SER A 50 -1.76 -9.41 0.70
CA SER A 50 -1.06 -8.13 0.71
C SER A 50 -1.29 -7.33 1.99
N ALA A 51 -0.32 -6.50 2.35
CA ALA A 51 -0.45 -5.45 3.34
C ALA A 51 0.01 -4.13 2.72
N VAL A 52 -0.77 -3.05 2.87
CA VAL A 52 -0.54 -1.77 2.21
C VAL A 52 -0.58 -0.64 3.22
N VAL A 53 0.40 0.26 3.21
CA VAL A 53 0.44 1.46 4.07
C VAL A 53 0.38 2.74 3.22
N SER A 54 -0.26 3.79 3.75
CA SER A 54 -0.34 5.13 3.15
C SER A 54 0.11 6.20 4.15
N PRO A 55 0.96 7.17 3.77
CA PRO A 55 1.39 8.25 4.66
C PRO A 55 0.28 9.29 4.87
N GLY A 56 -0.65 9.39 3.92
CA GLY A 56 -1.69 10.40 3.86
C GLY A 56 -2.49 10.29 2.57
N PHE A 57 -3.60 11.02 2.49
CA PHE A 57 -4.39 11.15 1.28
C PHE A 57 -5.06 12.52 1.28
N PHE A 58 -4.65 13.33 0.32
CA PHE A 58 -5.16 14.67 0.12
C PHE A 58 -5.10 14.98 -1.37
N ARG A 59 -6.19 14.64 -2.07
CA ARG A 59 -6.26 14.83 -3.52
C ARG A 59 -6.27 16.32 -3.84
N TYR A 60 -5.63 16.70 -4.94
CA TYR A 60 -5.41 18.10 -5.34
C TYR A 60 -6.68 18.98 -5.37
N ASP A 61 -7.86 18.39 -5.52
CA ASP A 61 -9.15 19.08 -5.60
C ASP A 61 -9.92 19.11 -4.25
N GLN A 62 -9.35 18.52 -3.20
CA GLN A 62 -9.96 18.49 -1.87
C GLN A 62 -9.62 19.76 -1.09
N LYS A 63 -10.52 20.15 -0.19
CA LYS A 63 -10.29 21.28 0.73
C LYS A 63 -9.57 20.89 2.01
N THR A 64 -9.75 19.63 2.43
CA THR A 64 -9.14 19.06 3.64
C THR A 64 -8.64 17.66 3.33
N PRO A 65 -7.54 17.22 3.97
CA PRO A 65 -7.03 15.86 3.80
C PRO A 65 -8.05 14.83 4.29
N MET A 66 -8.29 13.79 3.49
CA MET A 66 -9.06 12.63 3.93
C MET A 66 -8.29 11.80 4.94
N LEU A 67 -6.97 11.70 4.76
CA LEU A 67 -6.04 11.10 5.71
C LEU A 67 -4.89 12.10 5.95
N PRO A 68 -4.89 12.82 7.08
CA PRO A 68 -3.80 13.72 7.43
C PRO A 68 -2.49 12.95 7.62
N ARG A 69 -1.38 13.56 7.23
CA ARG A 69 -0.03 13.02 7.45
C ARG A 69 0.30 12.92 8.95
N ASP A 70 0.86 11.79 9.34
CA ASP A 70 1.26 11.49 10.73
C ASP A 70 2.41 10.46 10.73
N PRO A 71 3.66 10.89 10.94
CA PRO A 71 4.80 9.99 10.94
C PRO A 71 4.75 8.90 12.02
N ALA A 72 4.15 9.17 13.18
CA ALA A 72 4.06 8.19 14.27
C ALA A 72 3.07 7.08 13.92
N ARG A 73 1.89 7.44 13.39
CA ARG A 73 0.92 6.47 12.86
C ARG A 73 1.52 5.69 11.69
N PHE A 74 2.15 6.39 10.75
CA PHE A 74 2.76 5.74 9.59
C PHE A 74 3.83 4.72 9.98
N ARG A 75 4.68 5.02 10.97
CA ARG A 75 5.65 4.06 11.51
C ARG A 75 4.97 2.82 12.08
N LYS A 76 3.93 2.98 12.91
CA LYS A 76 3.17 1.85 13.46
C LYS A 76 2.54 0.98 12.37
N ASP A 77 1.94 1.62 11.37
CA ASP A 77 1.29 0.92 10.27
C ASP A 77 2.33 0.24 9.36
N ALA A 78 3.47 0.88 9.11
CA ALA A 78 4.60 0.28 8.40
C ALA A 78 5.18 -0.93 9.15
N THR A 79 5.29 -0.87 10.49
CA THR A 79 5.68 -2.03 11.30
C THR A 79 4.68 -3.16 11.13
N THR A 80 3.37 -2.85 11.14
CA THR A 80 2.32 -3.84 10.90
C THR A 80 2.46 -4.48 9.52
N VAL A 81 2.76 -3.69 8.48
CA VAL A 81 3.04 -4.19 7.14
C VAL A 81 4.27 -5.11 7.17
N ALA A 82 5.40 -4.67 7.73
CA ALA A 82 6.65 -5.42 7.76
C ALA A 82 6.52 -6.76 8.51
N THR A 83 5.76 -6.80 9.61
CA THR A 83 5.53 -8.02 10.40
C THR A 83 4.30 -8.83 9.96
N SER A 84 3.58 -8.40 8.92
CA SER A 84 2.32 -9.05 8.50
C SER A 84 2.49 -10.47 7.93
N GLY A 85 3.70 -10.82 7.49
CA GLY A 85 3.95 -12.03 6.69
C GLY A 85 3.28 -12.01 5.31
N ALA A 86 2.72 -10.87 4.87
CA ALA A 86 2.05 -10.78 3.59
C ALA A 86 3.04 -10.91 2.41
N PRO A 87 2.73 -11.71 1.36
CA PRO A 87 3.58 -11.83 0.18
C PRO A 87 3.87 -10.48 -0.48
N PHE A 88 2.87 -9.60 -0.57
CA PHE A 88 3.04 -8.22 -1.03
C PHE A 88 2.95 -7.24 0.13
N GLN A 89 4.02 -6.50 0.39
CA GLN A 89 4.05 -5.37 1.32
C GLN A 89 4.24 -4.12 0.48
N LEU A 90 3.25 -3.25 0.47
CA LEU A 90 3.14 -2.16 -0.49
C LEU A 90 3.03 -0.82 0.23
N VAL A 91 3.50 0.23 -0.44
CA VAL A 91 3.27 1.62 -0.06
C VAL A 91 2.41 2.28 -1.12
N THR A 92 1.41 3.04 -0.69
CA THR A 92 0.63 3.92 -1.57
C THR A 92 0.99 5.35 -1.18
N THR A 93 1.89 6.02 -1.88
CA THR A 93 2.69 5.63 -3.06
C THR A 93 4.11 6.18 -2.93
N PHE A 94 5.02 5.89 -3.86
CA PHE A 94 6.30 6.61 -3.89
C PHE A 94 6.09 8.10 -4.19
N ASN A 95 5.45 8.46 -5.31
CA ASN A 95 5.40 9.83 -5.82
C ASN A 95 4.05 10.26 -6.45
N GLU A 96 2.91 9.71 -6.02
CA GLU A 96 1.59 10.20 -6.46
C GLU A 96 1.21 11.48 -5.71
N TRP A 97 1.83 12.58 -6.13
CA TRP A 97 1.65 13.92 -5.56
C TRP A 97 0.23 14.45 -5.75
N GLY A 98 -0.43 14.12 -6.87
CA GLY A 98 -1.80 14.56 -7.16
C GLY A 98 -2.84 14.01 -6.18
N GLU A 99 -2.54 12.88 -5.54
CA GLU A 99 -3.36 12.28 -4.48
C GLU A 99 -2.86 12.58 -3.06
N GLY A 100 -1.71 13.25 -2.93
CA GLY A 100 -1.09 13.53 -1.64
C GLY A 100 -0.59 12.28 -0.91
N THR A 101 -0.37 11.16 -1.61
CA THR A 101 0.04 9.87 -1.03
C THR A 101 1.55 9.60 -1.10
N SER A 102 2.31 10.52 -1.70
CA SER A 102 3.77 10.42 -1.88
C SER A 102 4.53 10.19 -0.57
N VAL A 103 5.46 9.22 -0.55
CA VAL A 103 6.51 9.12 0.48
C VAL A 103 7.83 9.77 0.06
N GLU A 104 7.96 10.20 -1.20
CA GLU A 104 9.13 10.87 -1.74
C GLU A 104 9.55 12.09 -0.89
N SER A 105 10.86 12.35 -0.83
CA SER A 105 11.43 13.46 -0.06
C SER A 105 10.92 14.82 -0.56
N THR A 106 10.72 15.75 0.37
CA THR A 106 10.45 17.18 0.10
C THR A 106 10.84 18.01 1.32
N THR A 107 10.93 19.32 1.11
CA THR A 107 11.16 20.32 2.16
C THR A 107 10.05 20.37 3.22
N ASP A 108 8.86 19.84 2.93
CA ASP A 108 7.72 19.83 3.86
C ASP A 108 7.82 18.74 4.93
N TRP A 109 8.62 17.68 4.70
CA TRP A 109 8.89 16.63 5.68
C TRP A 109 10.37 16.20 5.66
N PRO A 110 11.27 17.13 6.01
CA PRO A 110 12.70 16.86 5.95
C PRO A 110 13.08 15.80 6.98
N SER A 111 14.18 15.12 6.70
CA SER A 111 14.85 14.27 7.67
C SER A 111 16.34 14.56 7.71
N LYS A 112 17.02 14.08 8.76
CA LYS A 112 18.47 14.34 8.95
C LYS A 112 19.31 13.69 7.84
N ASP A 113 18.84 12.55 7.33
CA ASP A 113 19.56 11.77 6.31
C ASP A 113 19.23 12.24 4.89
N GLY A 114 18.32 13.21 4.74
CA GLY A 114 17.96 13.84 3.46
C GLY A 114 16.95 13.07 2.60
N HIS A 115 16.56 11.87 3.01
CA HIS A 115 15.59 11.04 2.27
C HIS A 115 14.12 11.35 2.59
N GLY A 116 13.87 12.17 3.62
CA GLY A 116 12.51 12.54 4.06
C GLY A 116 11.95 11.54 5.06
N VAL A 117 11.15 12.03 6.01
CA VAL A 117 10.75 11.26 7.21
C VAL A 117 10.06 9.92 6.88
N TYR A 118 9.30 9.84 5.78
CA TYR A 118 8.57 8.62 5.41
C TYR A 118 9.48 7.54 4.82
N ILE A 119 10.47 7.92 4.01
CA ILE A 119 11.48 6.98 3.50
C ILE A 119 12.33 6.46 4.66
N ASP A 120 12.77 7.33 5.56
CA ASP A 120 13.56 6.91 6.73
C ASP A 120 12.79 5.92 7.61
N ILE A 121 11.51 6.18 7.86
CA ILE A 121 10.65 5.23 8.58
C ILE A 121 10.61 3.88 7.87
N LEU A 122 10.41 3.85 6.54
CA LEU A 122 10.38 2.58 5.80
C LEU A 122 11.73 1.86 5.86
N HIS A 123 12.84 2.57 5.69
CA HIS A 123 14.18 1.99 5.80
C HIS A 123 14.44 1.39 7.17
N GLU A 124 14.15 2.13 8.25
CA GLU A 124 14.35 1.64 9.62
C GLU A 124 13.45 0.43 9.93
N VAL A 125 12.16 0.51 9.60
CA VAL A 125 11.20 -0.54 9.92
C VAL A 125 11.50 -1.84 9.17
N PHE A 126 11.73 -1.76 7.86
CA PHE A 126 12.00 -2.96 7.04
C PHE A 126 13.43 -3.47 7.23
N GLY A 127 14.36 -2.63 7.67
CA GLY A 127 15.68 -3.07 8.14
C GLY A 127 15.62 -3.83 9.46
N ALA A 128 14.74 -3.42 10.39
CA ALA A 128 14.53 -4.09 11.68
C ALA A 128 13.69 -5.38 11.57
N HIS A 129 12.88 -5.51 10.52
CA HIS A 129 11.99 -6.63 10.29
C HIS A 129 12.19 -7.21 8.87
N PRO A 130 13.35 -7.81 8.59
CA PRO A 130 13.60 -8.46 7.30
C PRO A 130 12.62 -9.62 7.08
N ARG A 131 12.29 -9.86 5.82
CA ARG A 131 11.44 -10.98 5.39
C ARG A 131 12.17 -12.32 5.45
#